data_AF-A0A0X7A791-F1
#
_entry.id   AF-A0A0X7A791-F1
#
_cell.length_a   1.000
_cell.length_b   1.000
_cell.length_c   1.000
_cell.angle_alpha   90.00
_cell.angle_beta   90.00
_cell.angle_gamma   90.00
#
_symmetry.space_group_name_H-M   'P 1'
#
loop_
_entity.id
_entity.type
_entity.pdbx_description
1 polymer ?
#
loop_
_entity_poly.entity_id
_entity_poly.type
_entity_poly.pdbx_seq_one_letter_code
_entity_poly.pdbx_strand_id
1 'polypeptide(L)'
;MSSLCYQILPNHEDNTYEVRFTVDGTDWIGKDHLGLDPSDLIRQLTEGHEGHLTIGRCACGCMGCDDLNVDVKRTSTSVEWSSHNRTTVVFEAEHYDHQVCLLIKDYTWEPLNRTVERHLDAMFSGKVTDDGYKYDWASTRIKPGVVNMSVTKDSQQRLLEFSWDGDTIESALARGRQLLQERFDG
;
A
#
# COMPACT_ATOMS: atom_id res chain seq x y z
N MET A 1 11.36 -25.33 -6.39
CA MET A 1 11.04 -23.98 -5.88
C MET A 1 9.67 -23.64 -6.38
N SER A 2 8.86 -23.02 -5.52
CA SER A 2 7.53 -22.56 -5.87
C SER A 2 7.60 -21.34 -6.78
N SER A 3 6.56 -21.15 -7.57
CA SER A 3 6.33 -19.98 -8.41
C SER A 3 5.42 -18.99 -7.68
N LEU A 4 5.78 -17.71 -7.71
CA LEU A 4 4.94 -16.61 -7.22
C LEU A 4 4.37 -15.83 -8.40
N CYS A 5 3.10 -15.47 -8.32
CA CYS A 5 2.43 -14.48 -9.16
C CYS A 5 1.52 -13.61 -8.28
N TYR A 6 1.09 -12.46 -8.78
CA TYR A 6 0.10 -11.62 -8.12
C TYR A 6 -1.05 -11.25 -9.08
N GLN A 7 -2.17 -10.85 -8.50
CA GLN A 7 -3.27 -10.20 -9.18
C GLN A 7 -3.78 -9.04 -8.33
N ILE A 8 -4.24 -7.98 -8.98
CA ILE A 8 -4.88 -6.84 -8.30
C ILE A 8 -6.35 -6.86 -8.69
N LEU A 9 -7.22 -7.01 -7.69
CA LEU A 9 -8.66 -7.12 -7.88
C LEU A 9 -9.37 -5.91 -7.27
N PRO A 10 -10.39 -5.34 -7.92
CA PRO A 10 -11.23 -4.33 -7.31
C PRO A 10 -12.12 -4.98 -6.23
N ASN A 11 -12.24 -4.32 -5.09
CA ASN A 11 -13.31 -4.58 -4.13
C ASN A 11 -14.47 -3.62 -4.39
N HIS A 12 -15.58 -4.17 -4.89
CA HIS A 12 -16.74 -3.38 -5.27
C HIS A 12 -17.56 -2.86 -4.08
N GLU A 13 -17.35 -3.38 -2.87
CA GLU A 13 -18.12 -2.97 -1.69
C GLU A 13 -17.61 -1.66 -1.08
N ASP A 14 -16.31 -1.37 -1.18
CA ASP A 14 -15.66 -0.24 -0.51
C ASP A 14 -14.76 0.63 -1.42
N ASN A 15 -14.79 0.38 -2.74
CA ASN A 15 -13.92 1.05 -3.73
C ASN A 15 -12.42 0.94 -3.40
N THR A 16 -12.03 -0.14 -2.70
CA THR A 16 -10.62 -0.49 -2.49
C THR A 16 -10.16 -1.49 -3.54
N TYR A 17 -8.87 -1.79 -3.52
CA TYR A 17 -8.29 -2.86 -4.32
C TYR A 17 -7.63 -3.84 -3.37
N GLU A 18 -7.45 -5.08 -3.81
CA GLU A 18 -6.74 -6.10 -3.06
C GLU A 18 -5.69 -6.78 -3.94
N VAL A 19 -4.48 -6.95 -3.40
CA VAL A 19 -3.44 -7.76 -4.01
C VAL A 19 -3.59 -9.21 -3.53
N ARG A 20 -3.77 -10.12 -4.49
CA ARG A 20 -3.85 -11.56 -4.25
C ARG A 20 -2.58 -12.24 -4.72
N PHE A 21 -1.88 -12.94 -3.82
CA PHE A 21 -0.73 -13.76 -4.17
C PHE A 21 -1.14 -15.18 -4.56
N THR A 22 -0.68 -15.62 -5.72
CA THR A 22 -0.83 -16.99 -6.20
C THR A 22 0.50 -17.71 -6.11
N VAL A 23 0.53 -18.85 -5.41
CA VAL A 23 1.68 -19.74 -5.30
C VAL A 23 1.38 -21.08 -5.97
N ASP A 24 2.18 -21.46 -6.97
CA ASP A 24 2.00 -22.69 -7.74
C ASP A 24 0.56 -22.85 -8.29
N GLY A 25 0.00 -21.73 -8.79
CA GLY A 25 -1.35 -21.67 -9.34
C GLY A 25 -2.48 -21.64 -8.31
N THR A 26 -2.18 -21.61 -7.01
CA THR A 26 -3.17 -21.55 -5.93
C THR A 26 -3.11 -20.21 -5.20
N ASP A 27 -4.27 -19.60 -4.99
CA ASP A 27 -4.39 -18.40 -4.15
C ASP A 27 -3.93 -18.73 -2.70
N TRP A 28 -2.82 -18.12 -2.31
CA TRP A 28 -2.17 -18.40 -1.04
C TRP A 28 -2.77 -17.62 0.13
N ILE A 29 -3.57 -16.58 -0.14
CA ILE A 29 -4.35 -15.87 0.89
C ILE A 29 -5.58 -16.72 1.26
N GLY A 30 -6.23 -17.30 0.26
CA GLY A 30 -7.41 -18.14 0.46
C GLY A 30 -8.67 -17.33 0.77
N LYS A 31 -9.79 -18.03 1.02
CA LYS A 31 -11.13 -17.41 1.02
C LYS A 31 -11.48 -16.65 2.30
N ASP A 32 -10.77 -16.92 3.39
CA ASP A 32 -11.12 -16.39 4.71
C ASP A 32 -10.56 -14.98 4.96
N HIS A 33 -9.68 -14.50 4.07
CA HIS A 33 -9.01 -13.22 4.19
C HIS A 33 -9.12 -12.42 2.88
N LEU A 34 -9.13 -11.10 3.01
CA LEU A 34 -8.97 -10.16 1.91
C LEU A 34 -7.48 -9.91 1.67
N GLY A 35 -7.09 -9.59 0.44
CA GLY A 35 -5.76 -9.08 0.15
C GLY A 35 -5.58 -7.65 0.65
N LEU A 36 -4.33 -7.20 0.71
CA LEU A 36 -4.02 -5.83 1.10
C LEU A 36 -4.23 -4.84 -0.04
N ASP A 37 -4.52 -3.58 0.30
CA ASP A 37 -4.52 -2.52 -0.69
C ASP A 37 -3.10 -2.40 -1.30
N PRO A 38 -2.95 -2.25 -2.63
CA PRO A 38 -1.65 -2.14 -3.26
C PRO A 38 -0.71 -1.14 -2.59
N SER A 39 -1.19 0.02 -2.14
CA SER A 39 -0.33 1.02 -1.50
C SER A 39 0.23 0.54 -0.15
N ASP A 40 -0.58 -0.16 0.64
CA ASP A 40 -0.17 -0.69 1.95
C ASP A 40 0.85 -1.82 1.81
N LEU A 41 0.64 -2.69 0.82
CA LEU A 41 1.56 -3.79 0.55
C LEU A 41 2.89 -3.30 -0.05
N ILE A 42 2.84 -2.38 -1.01
CA ILE A 42 4.04 -1.80 -1.63
C ILE A 42 4.89 -1.12 -0.56
N ARG A 43 4.27 -0.35 0.36
CA ARG A 43 4.98 0.30 1.46
C ARG A 43 5.78 -0.71 2.30
N GLN A 44 5.17 -1.82 2.70
CA GLN A 44 5.86 -2.90 3.44
C GLN A 44 7.02 -3.52 2.63
N LEU A 45 6.83 -3.70 1.33
CA LEU A 45 7.86 -4.28 0.45
C LEU A 45 9.04 -3.32 0.20
N THR A 46 8.81 -2.00 0.24
CA THR A 46 9.85 -1.00 -0.06
C THR A 46 10.55 -0.41 1.17
N GLU A 47 9.84 -0.23 2.29
CA GLU A 47 10.39 0.37 3.52
C GLU A 47 11.14 -0.66 4.38
N GLY A 48 11.06 -1.94 3.99
CA GLY A 48 11.61 -3.04 4.75
C GLY A 48 10.59 -3.59 5.74
N HIS A 49 10.51 -4.91 5.79
CA HIS A 49 9.50 -5.62 6.56
C HIS A 49 10.10 -6.42 7.73
N GLU A 50 11.39 -6.24 8.03
CA GLU A 50 12.11 -6.92 9.13
C GLU A 50 11.92 -8.45 9.19
N GLY A 51 11.62 -9.07 8.05
CA GLY A 51 11.31 -10.51 7.99
C GLY A 51 9.86 -10.88 8.28
N HIS A 52 8.94 -9.92 8.37
CA HIS A 52 7.51 -10.13 8.60
C HIS A 52 6.65 -9.32 7.63
N LEU A 53 5.87 -9.97 6.77
CA LEU A 53 4.93 -9.29 5.86
C LEU A 53 3.50 -9.61 6.23
N THR A 54 2.65 -8.59 6.31
CA THR A 54 1.21 -8.77 6.24
C THR A 54 0.83 -8.88 4.77
N ILE A 55 0.17 -9.97 4.37
CA ILE A 55 -0.22 -10.21 2.96
C ILE A 55 -1.73 -10.29 2.78
N GLY A 56 -2.49 -10.38 3.88
CA GLY A 56 -3.94 -10.32 3.87
C GLY A 56 -4.46 -9.77 5.19
N ARG A 57 -5.69 -9.26 5.14
CA ARG A 57 -6.43 -8.69 6.28
C ARG A 57 -7.72 -9.47 6.49
N CYS A 58 -8.27 -9.41 7.70
CA CYS A 58 -9.57 -10.02 7.97
C CYS A 58 -10.67 -9.44 7.06
N ALA A 59 -11.73 -10.23 6.87
CA ALA A 59 -12.93 -9.84 6.14
C ALA A 59 -13.63 -8.59 6.68
N CYS A 60 -13.33 -8.15 7.92
CA CYS A 60 -13.80 -6.87 8.44
C CYS A 60 -13.16 -5.65 7.74
N GLY A 61 -12.10 -5.85 6.95
CA GLY A 61 -11.40 -4.81 6.21
C GLY A 61 -10.40 -3.98 7.03
N CYS A 62 -10.35 -4.17 8.36
CA CYS A 62 -9.40 -3.48 9.22
C CYS A 62 -8.08 -4.27 9.30
N MET A 63 -6.94 -3.60 9.04
CA MET A 63 -5.64 -4.14 9.40
C MET A 63 -5.48 -4.18 10.94
N GLY A 64 -4.81 -5.21 11.44
CA GLY A 64 -4.59 -5.51 12.85
C GLY A 64 -5.66 -6.42 13.46
N CYS A 65 -6.71 -6.77 12.72
CA CYS A 65 -7.72 -7.74 13.13
C CYS A 65 -7.50 -9.03 12.35
N ASP A 66 -7.01 -10.08 13.01
CA ASP A 66 -6.79 -11.41 12.42
C ASP A 66 -6.10 -11.37 11.03
N ASP A 67 -5.02 -10.60 10.94
CA ASP A 67 -4.27 -10.43 9.70
C ASP A 67 -3.49 -11.70 9.33
N LEU A 68 -3.42 -11.96 8.02
CA LEU A 68 -2.57 -13.01 7.48
C LEU A 68 -1.13 -12.49 7.34
N ASN A 69 -0.29 -12.94 8.27
CA ASN A 69 1.13 -12.60 8.31
C ASN A 69 2.00 -13.77 7.82
N VAL A 70 3.11 -13.43 7.17
CA VAL A 70 4.17 -14.37 6.78
C VAL A 70 5.51 -13.95 7.35
N ASP A 71 6.21 -14.91 7.92
CA ASP A 71 7.63 -14.78 8.23
C ASP A 71 8.42 -15.04 6.94
N VAL A 72 9.29 -14.10 6.61
CA VAL A 72 10.11 -14.07 5.40
C VAL A 72 11.56 -14.33 5.79
N LYS A 73 12.09 -15.49 5.39
CA LYS A 73 13.52 -15.78 5.49
C LYS A 73 14.15 -15.71 4.12
N ARG A 74 15.21 -14.92 4.00
CA ARG A 74 15.89 -14.68 2.74
C ARG A 74 17.35 -15.13 2.79
N THR A 75 17.79 -15.77 1.72
CA THR A 75 19.20 -16.02 1.41
C THR A 75 19.58 -15.31 0.12
N SER A 76 20.79 -15.53 -0.39
CA SER A 76 21.18 -15.00 -1.70
C SER A 76 20.46 -15.67 -2.88
N THR A 77 19.86 -16.84 -2.69
CA THR A 77 19.24 -17.63 -3.77
C THR A 77 17.79 -18.03 -3.50
N SER A 78 17.27 -17.78 -2.29
CA SER A 78 15.91 -18.17 -1.93
C SER A 78 15.21 -17.17 -1.03
N VAL A 79 13.88 -17.17 -1.14
CA VAL A 79 12.95 -16.51 -0.21
C VAL A 79 11.97 -17.56 0.28
N GLU A 80 11.94 -17.79 1.59
CA GLU A 80 11.01 -18.69 2.27
C GLU A 80 9.90 -17.85 2.92
N TRP A 81 8.65 -18.21 2.65
CA TRP A 81 7.50 -17.74 3.42
C TRP A 81 6.99 -18.86 4.31
N SER A 82 6.80 -18.54 5.59
CA SER A 82 6.16 -19.42 6.55
C SER A 82 5.07 -18.67 7.31
N SER A 83 3.98 -19.36 7.65
CA SER A 83 2.87 -18.78 8.41
C SER A 83 2.22 -19.86 9.26
N HIS A 84 1.55 -19.46 10.33
CA HIS A 84 0.81 -20.37 11.18
C HIS A 84 -0.31 -21.05 10.37
N ASN A 85 -0.37 -22.38 10.40
CA ASN A 85 -1.36 -23.21 9.69
C ASN A 85 -1.31 -23.17 8.16
N ARG A 86 -0.19 -22.75 7.55
CA ARG A 86 0.02 -22.83 6.10
C ARG A 86 1.29 -23.61 5.77
N THR A 87 1.30 -24.24 4.61
CA THR A 87 2.49 -24.90 4.10
C THR A 87 3.56 -23.85 3.79
N THR A 88 4.75 -24.05 4.35
CA THR A 88 5.93 -23.25 4.00
C THR A 88 6.23 -23.36 2.51
N VAL A 89 6.48 -22.23 1.87
CA VAL A 89 6.79 -22.16 0.44
C VAL A 89 8.14 -21.47 0.25
N VAL A 90 8.90 -21.94 -0.74
CA VAL A 90 10.26 -21.45 -1.01
C VAL A 90 10.38 -21.06 -2.47
N PHE A 91 10.63 -19.79 -2.71
CA PHE A 91 10.83 -19.17 -4.01
C PHE A 91 12.32 -19.07 -4.33
N GLU A 92 12.63 -19.07 -5.62
CA GLU A 92 13.92 -18.59 -6.11
C GLU A 92 13.96 -17.05 -5.92
N ALA A 93 15.09 -16.53 -5.43
CA ALA A 93 15.19 -15.13 -5.03
C ALA A 93 15.04 -14.15 -6.21
N GLU A 94 15.64 -14.43 -7.37
CA GLU A 94 15.53 -13.59 -8.56
C GLU A 94 14.08 -13.55 -9.08
N HIS A 95 13.39 -14.69 -9.13
CA HIS A 95 11.98 -14.76 -9.52
C HIS A 95 11.09 -13.98 -8.56
N TYR A 96 11.31 -14.15 -7.25
CA TYR A 96 10.57 -13.39 -6.23
C TYR A 96 10.75 -11.88 -6.40
N ASP A 97 12.00 -11.43 -6.54
CA ASP A 97 12.32 -10.01 -6.73
C ASP A 97 11.74 -9.46 -8.02
N HIS A 98 11.73 -10.27 -9.08
CA HIS A 98 11.10 -9.90 -10.34
C HIS A 98 9.60 -9.66 -10.15
N GLN A 99 8.88 -10.55 -9.46
CA GLN A 99 7.45 -10.39 -9.19
C GLN A 99 7.14 -9.17 -8.31
N VAL A 100 7.94 -8.97 -7.26
CA VAL A 100 7.82 -7.76 -6.41
C VAL A 100 8.08 -6.49 -7.21
N CYS A 101 9.09 -6.48 -8.08
CA CYS A 101 9.42 -5.35 -8.94
C CYS A 101 8.30 -5.05 -9.95
N LEU A 102 7.65 -6.08 -10.49
CA LEU A 102 6.47 -5.94 -11.34
C LEU A 102 5.32 -5.31 -10.55
N LEU A 103 5.00 -5.84 -9.37
CA LEU A 103 3.92 -5.33 -8.52
C LEU A 103 4.10 -3.85 -8.16
N ILE A 104 5.31 -3.46 -7.74
CA ILE A 104 5.62 -2.07 -7.34
C ILE A 104 5.41 -1.08 -8.51
N LYS A 105 5.53 -1.56 -9.75
CA LYS A 105 5.41 -0.74 -10.97
C LYS A 105 4.09 -0.93 -11.71
N ASP A 106 3.20 -1.78 -11.20
CA ASP A 106 1.89 -2.00 -11.79
C ASP A 106 0.92 -0.92 -11.32
N TYR A 107 0.69 0.05 -12.20
CA TYR A 107 -0.31 1.10 -12.02
C TYR A 107 -1.52 0.91 -12.94
N THR A 108 -1.64 -0.25 -13.61
CA THR A 108 -2.70 -0.49 -14.61
C THR A 108 -4.10 -0.59 -14.00
N TRP A 109 -4.17 -0.80 -12.69
CA TRP A 109 -5.40 -0.88 -11.89
C TRP A 109 -5.87 0.49 -11.37
N GLU A 110 -5.03 1.53 -11.40
CA GLU A 110 -5.32 2.80 -10.76
C GLU A 110 -6.40 3.60 -11.54
N PRO A 111 -7.54 3.92 -10.93
CA PRO A 111 -8.38 5.01 -11.41
C PRO A 111 -7.72 6.35 -11.08
N LEU A 112 -8.21 7.43 -11.69
CA LEU A 112 -7.71 8.80 -11.52
C LEU A 112 -7.42 9.16 -10.05
N ASN A 113 -8.37 8.85 -9.16
CA ASN A 113 -8.28 9.09 -7.73
C ASN A 113 -7.05 8.42 -7.08
N ARG A 114 -6.79 7.14 -7.42
CA ARG A 114 -5.64 6.40 -6.88
C ARG A 114 -4.32 6.89 -7.48
N THR A 115 -4.33 7.28 -8.75
CA THR A 115 -3.18 7.95 -9.37
C THR A 115 -2.83 9.27 -8.68
N VAL A 116 -3.83 10.10 -8.35
CA VAL A 116 -3.63 11.34 -7.59
C VAL A 116 -3.02 11.04 -6.22
N GLU A 117 -3.58 10.09 -5.48
CA GLU A 117 -3.08 9.68 -4.15
C GLU A 117 -1.62 9.23 -4.23
N ARG A 118 -1.25 8.36 -5.18
CA ARG A 118 0.14 7.93 -5.37
C ARG A 118 1.08 9.10 -5.66
N HIS A 119 0.67 10.05 -6.50
CA HIS A 119 1.51 11.21 -6.80
C HIS A 119 1.69 12.14 -5.60
N LEU A 120 0.66 12.27 -4.76
CA LEU A 120 0.75 13.02 -3.51
C LEU A 120 1.60 12.28 -2.47
N ASP A 121 1.44 10.97 -2.32
CA ASP A 121 2.30 10.14 -1.46
C ASP A 121 3.77 10.33 -1.83
N ALA A 122 4.11 10.27 -3.12
CA ALA A 122 5.47 10.52 -3.59
C ALA A 122 5.95 11.96 -3.31
N MET A 123 5.06 12.95 -3.36
CA MET A 123 5.39 14.36 -3.11
C MET A 123 5.67 14.64 -1.62
N PHE A 124 4.91 13.99 -0.73
CA PHE A 124 4.96 14.24 0.71
C PHE A 124 5.72 13.17 1.50
N SER A 125 6.14 12.07 0.89
CA SER A 125 6.94 11.03 1.55
C SER A 125 8.18 11.63 2.21
N GLY A 126 8.37 11.29 3.50
CA GLY A 126 9.47 11.80 4.32
C GLY A 126 9.34 13.26 4.77
N LYS A 127 8.26 13.97 4.39
CA LYS A 127 8.03 15.36 4.82
C LYS A 127 7.46 15.42 6.23
N VAL A 128 7.84 16.49 6.92
CA VAL A 128 7.42 16.80 8.29
C VAL A 128 6.93 18.24 8.31
N THR A 129 5.80 18.51 8.95
CA THR A 129 5.30 19.87 9.11
C THR A 129 6.14 20.67 10.09
N ASP A 130 6.02 22.00 10.05
CA ASP A 130 6.75 22.91 10.95
C ASP A 130 6.48 22.61 12.45
N ASP A 131 5.28 22.11 12.78
CA ASP A 131 4.89 21.71 14.13
C ASP A 131 5.22 20.23 14.46
N GLY A 132 5.95 19.54 13.57
CA GLY A 132 6.57 18.24 13.79
C GLY A 132 5.69 17.04 13.46
N TYR A 133 4.60 17.20 12.70
CA TYR A 133 3.78 16.07 12.23
C TYR A 133 4.38 15.48 10.96
N LYS A 134 4.56 14.16 10.94
CA LYS A 134 5.06 13.44 9.77
C LYS A 134 3.91 13.14 8.82
N TYR A 135 4.16 13.26 7.53
CA TYR A 135 3.24 12.72 6.53
C TYR A 135 2.99 11.22 6.72
N ASP A 136 1.76 10.79 6.48
CA ASP A 136 1.33 9.40 6.60
C ASP A 136 0.69 8.91 5.30
N TRP A 137 -0.46 9.46 4.89
CA TRP A 137 -1.14 9.08 3.65
C TRP A 137 -2.03 10.19 3.07
N ALA A 138 -2.38 10.08 1.79
CA ALA A 138 -3.38 10.90 1.10
C ALA A 138 -4.59 10.07 0.63
N SER A 139 -5.78 10.65 0.66
CA SER A 139 -7.02 10.00 0.22
C SER A 139 -8.00 10.99 -0.40
N THR A 140 -8.47 10.64 -1.60
CA THR A 140 -9.57 11.28 -2.33
C THR A 140 -10.91 10.58 -2.11
N ARG A 141 -10.89 9.44 -1.39
CA ARG A 141 -12.06 8.54 -1.24
C ARG A 141 -13.02 8.97 -0.14
N ILE A 142 -12.57 9.80 0.80
CA ILE A 142 -13.38 10.23 1.96
C ILE A 142 -14.50 11.19 1.51
N LYS A 143 -14.18 12.14 0.63
CA LYS A 143 -15.13 13.15 0.17
C LYS A 143 -14.86 13.55 -1.29
N PRO A 144 -15.89 13.56 -2.17
CA PRO A 144 -15.72 13.98 -3.56
C PRO A 144 -15.12 15.39 -3.69
N GLY A 145 -14.18 15.55 -4.62
CA GLY A 145 -13.52 16.83 -4.89
C GLY A 145 -12.61 17.34 -3.76
N VAL A 146 -12.29 16.49 -2.77
CA VAL A 146 -11.42 16.84 -1.65
C VAL A 146 -10.34 15.78 -1.47
N VAL A 147 -9.10 16.24 -1.35
CA VAL A 147 -7.98 15.43 -0.88
C VAL A 147 -7.88 15.61 0.63
N ASN A 148 -7.81 14.50 1.35
CA ASN A 148 -7.54 14.42 2.78
C ASN A 148 -6.13 13.86 2.95
N MET A 149 -5.29 14.54 3.73
CA MET A 149 -3.95 14.08 4.08
C MET A 149 -3.87 13.83 5.58
N SER A 150 -3.49 12.62 5.94
CA SER A 150 -3.11 12.26 7.31
C SER A 150 -1.69 12.72 7.59
N VAL A 151 -1.53 13.39 8.73
CA VAL A 151 -0.23 13.64 9.34
C VAL A 151 -0.26 13.18 10.79
N THR A 152 0.84 12.61 11.28
CA THR A 152 0.90 11.96 12.60
C THR A 152 2.07 12.46 13.44
N LYS A 153 1.83 12.60 14.74
CA LYS A 153 2.84 12.95 15.75
C LYS A 153 2.44 12.35 17.09
N ASP A 154 3.34 11.62 17.76
CA ASP A 154 3.09 11.05 19.10
C ASP A 154 1.76 10.29 19.21
N SER A 155 1.45 9.46 18.21
CA SER A 155 0.17 8.73 18.05
C SER A 155 -1.09 9.59 17.87
N GLN A 156 -0.95 10.91 17.74
CA GLN A 156 -2.03 11.82 17.36
C GLN A 156 -2.05 11.98 15.84
N GLN A 157 -3.21 11.73 15.25
CA GLN A 157 -3.48 11.99 13.84
C GLN A 157 -4.19 13.34 13.68
N ARG A 158 -3.81 14.06 12.63
CA ARG A 158 -4.53 15.22 12.12
C ARG A 158 -4.81 15.04 10.64
N LEU A 159 -5.94 15.58 10.19
CA LEU A 159 -6.28 15.63 8.77
C LEU A 159 -6.09 17.06 8.26
N LEU A 160 -5.32 17.18 7.19
CA LEU A 160 -5.25 18.39 6.36
C LEU A 160 -6.12 18.15 5.13
N GLU A 161 -6.83 19.17 4.66
CA GLU A 161 -7.74 19.04 3.53
C GLU A 161 -7.49 20.13 2.51
N PHE A 162 -7.64 19.79 1.23
CA PHE A 162 -7.75 20.76 0.15
C PHE A 162 -8.67 20.27 -0.96
N SER A 163 -9.36 21.21 -1.60
CA SER A 163 -10.20 20.93 -2.75
C SER A 163 -9.39 20.79 -4.03
N TRP A 164 -9.88 19.96 -4.94
CA TRP A 164 -9.41 19.81 -6.33
C TRP A 164 -10.61 19.70 -7.27
N ASP A 165 -10.39 19.62 -8.58
CA ASP A 165 -11.48 19.57 -9.57
C ASP A 165 -12.18 18.20 -9.65
N GLY A 166 -11.51 17.12 -9.22
CA GLY A 166 -12.02 15.75 -9.33
C GLY A 166 -11.76 15.10 -10.69
N ASP A 167 -11.13 15.82 -11.62
CA ASP A 167 -11.04 15.46 -13.03
C ASP A 167 -9.60 15.37 -13.54
N THR A 168 -8.67 16.14 -12.96
CA THR A 168 -7.28 16.21 -13.44
C THR A 168 -6.26 15.99 -12.34
N ILE A 169 -5.21 15.23 -12.67
CA ILE A 169 -4.08 15.01 -11.76
C ILE A 169 -3.41 16.36 -11.45
N GLU A 170 -3.26 17.20 -12.46
CA GLU A 170 -2.58 18.49 -12.38
C GLU A 170 -3.23 19.43 -11.37
N SER A 171 -4.57 19.46 -11.29
CA SER A 171 -5.31 20.28 -10.33
C SER A 171 -5.01 19.88 -8.89
N ALA A 172 -5.06 18.57 -8.60
CA ALA A 172 -4.70 18.05 -7.29
C ALA A 172 -3.24 18.33 -6.93
N LEU A 173 -2.30 18.10 -7.86
CA LEU A 173 -0.88 18.33 -7.59
C LEU A 173 -0.51 19.80 -7.48
N ALA A 174 -1.21 20.71 -8.18
CA ALA A 174 -1.03 22.15 -8.01
C ALA A 174 -1.40 22.60 -6.60
N ARG A 175 -2.54 22.10 -6.08
CA ARG A 175 -2.97 22.38 -4.71
C ARG A 175 -2.08 21.70 -3.68
N GLY A 176 -1.62 20.47 -3.93
CA GLY A 176 -0.64 19.77 -3.10
C GLY A 176 0.67 20.55 -2.96
N ARG A 177 1.22 21.09 -4.05
CA ARG A 177 2.43 21.93 -4.00
C ARG A 177 2.25 23.20 -3.18
N GLN A 178 1.08 23.83 -3.23
CA GLN A 178 0.77 24.99 -2.39
C GLN A 178 0.73 24.60 -0.91
N LEU A 179 0.07 23.50 -0.57
CA LEU A 179 0.04 22.98 0.80
C LEU A 179 1.44 22.63 1.32
N LEU A 180 2.28 22.03 0.48
CA LEU A 180 3.67 21.70 0.82
C LEU A 180 4.45 22.95 1.25
N GLN A 181 4.36 24.03 0.47
CA GLN A 181 4.98 25.32 0.78
C GLN A 181 4.42 25.96 2.06
N GLU A 182 3.12 25.82 2.30
CA GLU A 182 2.44 26.45 3.44
C GLU A 182 2.67 25.73 4.78
N ARG A 183 3.00 24.43 4.76
CA ARG A 183 2.95 23.57 5.96
C ARG A 183 4.18 22.71 6.22
N PHE A 184 5.03 22.45 5.22
CA PHE A 184 6.13 21.47 5.31
C PHE A 184 7.50 22.03 4.93
N ASP A 185 7.55 23.10 4.14
CA ASP A 185 8.79 23.76 3.74
C ASP A 185 8.98 25.12 4.47
N GLY A 186 8.27 25.33 5.60
CA GLY A 186 8.29 26.55 6.42
C GLY A 186 9.46 26.66 7.40
#